data_AF-A0A918LHX3-F1
#
_entry.id   AF-A0A918LHX3-F1
#
_cell.length_a   1.000
_cell.length_b   1.000
_cell.length_c   1.000
_cell.angle_alpha   90.00
_cell.angle_beta   90.00
_cell.angle_gamma   90.00
#
_symmetry.space_group_name_H-M   'P 1'
#
loop_
_entity.id
_entity.type
_entity.pdbx_description
1 polymer ?
#
loop_
_entity_poly.entity_id
_entity_poly.type
_entity_poly.pdbx_seq_one_letter_code
_entity_poly.pdbx_strand_id
1 'polypeptide(L)'
;MISLTALAISVLWAVAALSSGTRATPAAARRTAACWATGLLAVSLIPAVARPADPLGAWLGLPIAAWAPGTALAAVCVCGLLATALAPAADHPPRTVALVCLLFAAATGHLAVRHPVADALLWACSIALAWPFLRGPGYLMAQAAGMACAGWGVPLGALARSVAWTTRAPMAVLVAVTAVPVHATALPTPVRTAAAAFAAVAAAYALAQVDVRRVLAGLALSLNGFLLAGVAWQALAIAVSGLAMTTAALEARRGGLSLAIPNGSLTETPRLAVAFLVFGLAAVGFPPLLGFAGVHHAIEATPLLALAAAVNGITVLRAFLRLFGGVVHRTGEHDLTRMERYAVTIAAATLVAGVLV
;
A
#
# COMPACT_ATOMS: atom_id res chain seq x y z
N MET A 1 16.05 -20.01 2.19
CA MET A 1 16.33 -19.49 3.55
C MET A 1 15.02 -19.18 4.24
N ILE A 2 14.90 -19.47 5.54
CA ILE A 2 13.68 -19.23 6.33
C ILE A 2 13.98 -18.18 7.41
N SER A 3 13.18 -17.11 7.46
CA SER A 3 13.23 -16.09 8.51
C SER A 3 12.23 -16.44 9.62
N LEU A 4 12.74 -16.82 10.80
CA LEU A 4 11.91 -17.22 11.94
C LEU A 4 11.03 -16.07 12.46
N THR A 5 11.53 -14.83 12.44
CA THR A 5 10.77 -13.66 12.89
C THR A 5 9.59 -13.36 11.98
N ALA A 6 9.80 -13.42 10.66
CA ALA A 6 8.74 -13.25 9.68
C ALA A 6 7.69 -14.37 9.76
N LEU A 7 8.15 -15.62 9.96
CA LEU A 7 7.26 -16.77 10.13
C LEU A 7 6.40 -16.61 11.40
N ALA A 8 7.00 -16.19 12.52
CA ALA A 8 6.27 -15.94 13.76
C ALA A 8 5.21 -14.85 13.59
N ILE A 9 5.54 -13.73 12.93
CA ILE A 9 4.59 -12.65 12.64
C ILE A 9 3.47 -13.15 11.72
N SER A 10 3.77 -14.00 10.73
CA SER A 10 2.77 -14.61 9.85
C SER A 10 1.77 -15.48 10.63
N VAL A 11 2.26 -16.33 11.53
CA VAL A 11 1.41 -17.13 12.43
C VAL A 11 0.56 -16.24 13.32
N LEU A 12 1.13 -15.18 13.89
CA LEU A 12 0.38 -14.25 14.74
C LEU A 12 -0.68 -13.46 13.97
N TRP A 13 -0.46 -13.11 12.70
CA TRP A 13 -1.52 -12.56 11.84
C TRP A 13 -2.65 -13.56 11.58
N ALA A 14 -2.35 -14.86 11.45
CA ALA A 14 -3.37 -15.89 11.34
C ALA A 14 -4.18 -16.04 12.66
N VAL A 15 -3.52 -15.94 13.81
CA VAL A 15 -4.21 -15.88 15.12
C VAL A 15 -5.08 -14.62 15.24
N ALA A 16 -4.59 -13.48 14.77
CA ALA A 16 -5.36 -12.24 14.70
C ALA A 16 -6.63 -12.41 13.84
N ALA A 17 -6.53 -13.13 12.72
CA ALA A 17 -7.68 -13.46 11.87
C ALA A 17 -8.73 -14.30 12.61
N LEU A 18 -8.31 -15.37 13.29
CA LEU A 18 -9.23 -16.22 14.06
C LEU A 18 -9.91 -15.42 15.18
N SER A 19 -9.14 -14.64 15.95
CA SER A 19 -9.64 -13.88 17.09
C SER A 19 -10.56 -12.71 16.71
N SER A 20 -10.38 -12.12 15.52
CA SER A 20 -11.26 -11.07 15.00
C SER A 20 -12.52 -11.64 14.35
N GLY A 21 -12.42 -12.81 13.70
CA GLY A 21 -13.53 -13.50 13.06
C GLY A 21 -14.57 -14.05 14.04
N THR A 22 -14.18 -14.35 15.29
CA THR A 22 -15.09 -14.84 16.34
C THR A 22 -15.86 -13.72 17.06
N ARG A 23 -15.58 -12.44 16.76
CA ARG A 23 -16.27 -11.33 17.42
C ARG A 23 -17.68 -11.16 16.87
N ALA A 24 -18.65 -10.99 17.77
CA ALA A 24 -20.06 -10.82 17.41
C ALA A 24 -20.33 -9.52 16.63
N THR A 25 -19.58 -8.45 16.89
CA THR A 25 -19.80 -7.14 16.26
C THR A 25 -18.63 -6.73 15.37
N PRO A 26 -18.88 -6.11 14.20
CA PRO A 26 -17.83 -5.56 13.32
C PRO A 26 -16.86 -4.61 14.04
N ALA A 27 -17.38 -3.75 14.91
CA ALA A 27 -16.55 -2.81 15.68
C ALA A 27 -15.58 -3.52 16.64
N ALA A 28 -16.01 -4.61 17.28
CA ALA A 28 -15.14 -5.39 18.15
C ALA A 28 -14.11 -6.19 17.36
N ALA A 29 -14.49 -6.77 16.21
CA ALA A 29 -13.56 -7.42 15.27
C ALA A 29 -12.46 -6.45 14.84
N ARG A 30 -12.84 -5.23 14.45
CA ARG A 30 -11.94 -4.16 14.01
C ARG A 30 -10.95 -3.74 15.10
N ARG A 31 -11.44 -3.46 16.32
CA ARG A 31 -10.57 -3.12 17.45
C ARG A 31 -9.58 -4.24 17.78
N THR A 32 -10.06 -5.48 17.78
CA THR A 32 -9.22 -6.66 18.04
C THR A 32 -8.11 -6.77 17.00
N ALA A 33 -8.44 -6.64 15.72
CA ALA A 33 -7.47 -6.68 14.62
C ALA A 33 -6.45 -5.54 14.69
N ALA A 34 -6.88 -4.31 14.99
CA ALA A 34 -5.98 -3.16 15.16
C ALA A 34 -5.03 -3.31 16.36
N CYS A 35 -5.49 -3.89 17.47
CA CYS A 35 -4.64 -4.22 18.61
C CYS A 35 -3.57 -5.26 18.24
N TRP A 36 -3.95 -6.32 17.52
CA TRP A 36 -2.98 -7.30 17.01
C TRP A 36 -1.97 -6.67 16.06
N ALA A 37 -2.43 -5.88 15.08
CA ALA A 37 -1.56 -5.19 14.13
C ALA A 37 -0.54 -4.28 14.83
N THR A 38 -0.96 -3.61 15.91
CA THR A 38 -0.09 -2.79 16.76
C THR A 38 0.96 -3.63 17.47
N GLY A 39 0.57 -4.73 18.11
CA GLY A 39 1.51 -5.63 18.79
C GLY A 39 2.52 -6.24 17.82
N LEU A 40 2.06 -6.63 16.63
CA LEU A 40 2.91 -7.17 15.56
C LEU A 40 3.89 -6.14 15.02
N LEU A 41 3.45 -4.88 14.86
CA LEU A 41 4.33 -3.78 14.52
C LEU A 41 5.43 -3.61 15.58
N ALA A 42 5.09 -3.59 16.87
CA ALA A 42 6.09 -3.49 17.93
C ALA A 42 7.11 -4.64 17.90
N VAL A 43 6.65 -5.89 17.72
CA VAL A 43 7.52 -7.06 17.58
C VAL A 43 8.43 -6.96 16.34
N SER A 44 7.90 -6.47 15.22
CA SER A 44 8.67 -6.33 13.97
C SER A 44 9.80 -5.30 14.06
N LEU A 45 9.70 -4.33 14.97
CA LEU A 45 10.72 -3.30 15.19
C LEU A 45 11.90 -3.79 16.04
N ILE A 46 11.74 -4.84 16.86
CA ILE A 46 12.81 -5.43 17.68
C ILE A 46 14.06 -5.75 16.84
N PRO A 47 13.99 -6.54 15.75
CA PRO A 47 15.15 -6.81 14.92
C PRO A 47 15.66 -5.60 14.13
N ALA A 48 14.83 -4.58 13.90
CA ALA A 48 15.24 -3.35 13.23
C ALA A 48 16.11 -2.48 14.16
N VAL A 49 15.78 -2.43 15.46
CA VAL A 49 16.55 -1.69 16.46
C VAL A 49 17.82 -2.44 16.90
N ALA A 50 17.77 -3.78 16.94
CA ALA A 50 18.87 -4.61 17.43
C ALA A 50 20.12 -4.63 16.52
N ARG A 51 20.04 -4.12 15.29
CA ARG A 51 21.20 -3.94 14.41
C ARG A 51 21.47 -2.44 14.30
N PRO A 52 22.50 -1.89 14.98
CA PRO A 52 22.85 -0.49 14.79
C PRO A 52 23.08 -0.25 13.30
N ALA A 53 22.50 0.84 12.78
CA ALA A 53 22.70 1.28 11.41
C ALA A 53 24.21 1.37 11.13
N ASP A 54 24.63 1.03 9.93
CA ASP A 54 25.98 1.34 9.44
C ASP A 54 25.95 2.82 8.99
N PRO A 55 26.38 3.77 9.84
CA PRO A 55 26.19 5.20 9.58
C PRO A 55 26.96 5.66 8.33
N LEU A 56 28.01 4.93 7.96
CA LEU A 56 28.84 5.20 6.79
C LEU A 56 28.15 4.81 5.48
N GLY A 57 27.40 3.71 5.47
CA GLY A 57 26.60 3.29 4.31
C GLY A 57 25.43 4.24 4.00
N ALA A 58 24.79 4.76 5.05
CA ALA A 58 23.71 5.75 4.93
C ALA A 58 24.20 7.11 4.41
N TRP A 59 25.39 7.56 4.84
CA TRP A 59 25.97 8.83 4.42
C TRP A 59 26.53 8.82 2.99
N LEU A 60 27.03 7.66 2.52
CA LEU A 60 27.69 7.54 1.21
C LEU A 60 26.75 7.31 0.02
N GLY A 61 25.43 7.28 0.23
CA GLY A 61 24.47 7.01 -0.83
C GLY A 61 24.67 5.64 -1.51
N LEU A 62 25.46 4.76 -0.89
CA LEU A 62 25.58 3.38 -1.32
C LEU A 62 24.19 2.76 -1.20
N PRO A 63 23.78 1.88 -2.14
CA PRO A 63 22.48 1.24 -2.09
C PRO A 63 22.44 0.48 -0.77
N ILE A 64 21.75 1.05 0.22
CA ILE A 64 21.59 0.52 1.57
C ILE A 64 21.32 -0.96 1.38
N ALA A 65 22.32 -1.79 1.67
CA ALA A 65 22.31 -3.19 1.28
C ALA A 65 21.01 -3.78 1.79
N ALA A 66 20.11 -4.10 0.85
CA ALA A 66 18.88 -4.85 1.03
C ALA A 66 18.39 -4.91 2.50
N TRP A 67 17.89 -3.78 2.99
CA TRP A 67 16.97 -3.59 4.11
C TRP A 67 16.83 -4.78 5.07
N ALA A 68 17.25 -4.59 6.33
CA ALA A 68 17.08 -5.58 7.38
C ALA A 68 15.62 -6.11 7.38
N PRO A 69 15.40 -7.44 7.44
CA PRO A 69 14.07 -8.05 7.32
C PRO A 69 13.02 -7.46 8.28
N GLY A 70 13.44 -6.84 9.39
CA GLY A 70 12.57 -6.10 10.29
C GLY A 70 11.83 -4.91 9.65
N THR A 71 12.46 -4.15 8.75
CA THR A 71 11.83 -2.96 8.12
C THR A 71 10.72 -3.34 7.14
N ALA A 72 10.91 -4.41 6.38
CA ALA A 72 9.90 -5.00 5.51
C ALA A 72 8.69 -5.48 6.32
N LEU A 73 8.93 -6.18 7.42
CA LEU A 73 7.88 -6.66 8.33
C LEU A 73 7.12 -5.49 8.97
N ALA A 74 7.84 -4.47 9.42
CA ALA A 74 7.24 -3.26 9.99
C ALA A 74 6.33 -2.55 8.97
N ALA A 75 6.78 -2.39 7.73
CA ALA A 75 5.97 -1.79 6.67
C ALA A 75 4.66 -2.58 6.44
N VAL A 76 4.73 -3.91 6.35
CA VAL A 76 3.53 -4.76 6.20
C VAL A 76 2.60 -4.62 7.42
N CYS A 77 3.14 -4.55 8.63
CA CYS A 77 2.35 -4.37 9.84
C CYS A 77 1.70 -2.98 9.93
N VAL A 78 2.38 -1.92 9.48
CA VAL A 78 1.80 -0.57 9.36
C VAL A 78 0.65 -0.57 8.34
N CYS A 79 0.83 -1.20 7.19
CA CYS A 79 -0.23 -1.38 6.20
C CYS A 79 -1.43 -2.15 6.80
N GLY A 80 -1.18 -3.20 7.58
CA GLY A 80 -2.20 -3.96 8.31
C GLY A 80 -2.94 -3.13 9.35
N LEU A 81 -2.23 -2.29 10.09
CA LEU A 81 -2.82 -1.36 11.04
C LEU A 81 -3.71 -0.33 10.33
N LEU A 82 -3.26 0.26 9.22
CA LEU A 82 -4.06 1.18 8.41
C LEU A 82 -5.32 0.49 7.88
N ALA A 83 -5.17 -0.67 7.25
CA ALA A 83 -6.27 -1.43 6.67
C ALA A 83 -7.33 -1.79 7.71
N THR A 84 -6.91 -2.30 8.86
CA THR A 84 -7.83 -2.70 9.93
C THR A 84 -8.45 -1.50 10.65
N ALA A 85 -7.70 -0.42 10.88
CA ALA A 85 -8.22 0.73 11.60
C ALA A 85 -9.14 1.62 10.76
N LEU A 86 -8.84 1.82 9.48
CA LEU A 86 -9.60 2.68 8.56
C LEU A 86 -10.69 1.93 7.78
N ALA A 87 -10.77 0.60 7.91
CA ALA A 87 -11.90 -0.15 7.36
C ALA A 87 -13.24 0.42 7.88
N PRO A 88 -14.21 0.68 6.98
CA PRO A 88 -15.55 1.11 7.37
C PRO A 88 -16.18 0.08 8.31
N ALA A 89 -16.46 0.49 9.56
CA ALA A 89 -16.97 -0.43 10.57
C ALA A 89 -18.43 -0.85 10.36
N ALA A 90 -19.21 -0.05 9.63
CA ALA A 90 -20.63 -0.31 9.43
C ALA A 90 -20.89 -1.42 8.40
N ASP A 91 -19.99 -1.57 7.41
CA ASP A 91 -20.31 -2.30 6.18
C ASP A 91 -19.62 -3.66 6.06
N HIS A 92 -18.76 -4.01 7.02
CA HIS A 92 -17.90 -5.19 6.90
C HIS A 92 -18.16 -6.22 7.99
N PRO A 93 -18.63 -7.43 7.65
CA PRO A 93 -18.79 -8.48 8.63
C PRO A 93 -17.42 -8.87 9.23
N PRO A 94 -17.38 -9.39 10.48
CA PRO A 94 -16.15 -9.85 11.12
C PRO A 94 -15.29 -10.79 10.25
N ARG A 95 -15.96 -11.61 9.43
CA ARG A 95 -15.30 -12.49 8.44
C ARG A 95 -14.43 -11.73 7.44
N THR A 96 -14.85 -10.54 7.00
CA THR A 96 -14.06 -9.71 6.08
C THR A 96 -12.78 -9.25 6.76
N VAL A 97 -12.85 -8.79 8.01
CA VAL A 97 -11.67 -8.37 8.79
C VAL A 97 -10.71 -9.55 8.99
N ALA A 98 -11.23 -10.74 9.28
CA ALA A 98 -10.44 -11.96 9.39
C ALA A 98 -9.69 -12.30 8.08
N LEU A 99 -10.38 -12.22 6.93
CA LEU A 99 -9.76 -12.44 5.62
C LEU A 99 -8.65 -11.43 5.33
N VAL A 100 -8.85 -10.16 5.70
CA VAL A 100 -7.80 -9.13 5.60
C VAL A 100 -6.58 -9.51 6.45
N CYS A 101 -6.77 -9.95 7.68
CA CYS A 101 -5.67 -10.42 8.54
C CYS A 101 -4.93 -11.63 7.93
N LEU A 102 -5.65 -12.58 7.31
CA LEU A 102 -5.03 -13.71 6.60
C LEU A 102 -4.22 -13.28 5.38
N LEU A 103 -4.62 -12.22 4.67
CA LEU A 103 -3.84 -11.66 3.57
C LEU A 103 -2.51 -11.07 4.08
N PHE A 104 -2.51 -10.41 5.24
CA PHE A 104 -1.27 -9.96 5.89
C PHE A 104 -0.42 -11.13 6.43
N ALA A 105 -1.05 -12.22 6.89
CA ALA A 105 -0.35 -13.46 7.23
C ALA A 105 0.37 -14.03 6.00
N ALA A 106 -0.30 -14.10 4.85
CA ALA A 106 0.31 -14.56 3.60
C ALA A 106 1.44 -13.64 3.13
N ALA A 107 1.25 -12.31 3.18
CA ALA A 107 2.26 -11.32 2.82
C ALA A 107 3.53 -11.44 3.68
N THR A 108 3.38 -11.61 4.99
CA THR A 108 4.53 -11.85 5.89
C THR A 108 5.12 -13.26 5.72
N GLY A 109 4.33 -14.24 5.29
CA GLY A 109 4.79 -15.56 4.87
C GLY A 109 5.75 -15.52 3.68
N HIS A 110 5.48 -14.66 2.68
CA HIS A 110 6.40 -14.43 1.55
C HIS A 110 7.74 -13.83 2.00
N LEU A 111 7.74 -13.01 3.06
CA LEU A 111 8.98 -12.51 3.66
C LEU A 111 9.70 -13.59 4.47
N ALA A 112 8.97 -14.60 4.95
CA ALA A 112 9.50 -15.67 5.78
C ALA A 112 10.21 -16.76 4.98
N VAL A 113 9.63 -17.19 3.85
CA VAL A 113 10.10 -18.36 3.10
C VAL A 113 10.48 -17.95 1.68
N ARG A 114 11.78 -18.03 1.36
CA ARG A 114 12.26 -17.90 -0.02
C ARG A 114 12.36 -19.27 -0.66
N HIS A 115 11.24 -19.79 -1.14
CA HIS A 115 11.17 -21.08 -1.84
C HIS A 115 10.07 -21.03 -2.92
N PRO A 116 10.34 -21.39 -4.17
CA PRO A 116 9.42 -21.17 -5.30
C PRO A 116 8.07 -21.86 -5.12
N VAL A 117 8.06 -23.07 -4.57
CA VAL A 117 6.81 -23.79 -4.28
C VAL A 117 6.02 -23.12 -3.15
N ALA A 118 6.72 -22.63 -2.11
CA ALA A 118 6.04 -21.95 -1.01
C ALA A 118 5.46 -20.61 -1.48
N ASP A 119 6.20 -19.88 -2.33
CA ASP A 119 5.72 -18.66 -2.97
C ASP A 119 4.50 -18.91 -3.85
N ALA A 120 4.51 -19.97 -4.68
CA ALA A 120 3.36 -20.34 -5.50
C ALA A 120 2.12 -20.70 -4.65
N LEU A 121 2.30 -21.42 -3.53
CA LEU A 121 1.23 -21.78 -2.62
C LEU A 121 0.67 -20.57 -1.85
N LEU A 122 1.53 -19.72 -1.29
CA LEU A 122 1.15 -18.49 -0.61
C LEU A 122 0.44 -17.52 -1.56
N TRP A 123 0.88 -17.50 -2.82
CA TRP A 123 0.23 -16.76 -3.88
C TRP A 123 -1.18 -17.30 -4.17
N ALA A 124 -1.32 -18.61 -4.40
CA ALA A 124 -2.62 -19.25 -4.62
C ALA A 124 -3.57 -19.04 -3.43
N CYS A 125 -3.04 -19.11 -2.20
CA CYS A 125 -3.77 -18.82 -0.98
C CYS A 125 -4.26 -17.37 -0.94
N SER A 126 -3.39 -16.41 -1.23
CA SER A 126 -3.75 -14.99 -1.30
C SER A 126 -4.87 -14.72 -2.31
N ILE A 127 -4.85 -15.42 -3.45
CA ILE A 127 -5.91 -15.35 -4.46
C ILE A 127 -7.23 -15.90 -3.93
N ALA A 128 -7.20 -17.08 -3.34
CA ALA A 128 -8.39 -17.72 -2.78
C ALA A 128 -9.01 -16.84 -1.67
N LEU A 129 -8.18 -16.20 -0.85
CA LEU A 129 -8.60 -15.27 0.20
C LEU A 129 -9.17 -13.96 -0.36
N ALA A 130 -8.62 -13.45 -1.46
CA ALA A 130 -9.06 -12.21 -2.11
C ALA A 130 -10.31 -12.41 -3.00
N TRP A 131 -10.55 -13.65 -3.46
CA TRP A 131 -11.64 -14.02 -4.36
C TRP A 131 -13.02 -13.48 -3.97
N PRO A 132 -13.45 -13.55 -2.68
CA PRO A 132 -14.78 -13.07 -2.29
C PRO A 132 -14.99 -11.58 -2.56
N PHE A 133 -13.93 -10.78 -2.58
CA PHE A 133 -13.98 -9.33 -2.75
C PHE A 133 -13.94 -8.89 -4.21
N LEU A 134 -13.50 -9.76 -5.12
CA LEU A 134 -13.06 -9.39 -6.46
C LEU A 134 -13.95 -9.94 -7.58
N ARG A 135 -15.20 -10.33 -7.26
CA ARG A 135 -16.18 -10.93 -8.19
C ARG A 135 -16.15 -10.26 -9.58
N GLY A 136 -15.53 -10.88 -10.59
CA GLY A 136 -15.53 -10.38 -11.96
C GLY A 136 -14.50 -11.05 -12.87
N PRO A 137 -14.79 -11.19 -14.18
CA PRO A 137 -13.90 -11.86 -15.14
C PRO A 137 -12.56 -11.14 -15.32
N GLY A 138 -12.52 -9.81 -15.15
CA GLY A 138 -11.28 -9.03 -15.25
C GLY A 138 -10.21 -9.44 -14.23
N TYR A 139 -10.62 -9.93 -13.05
CA TYR A 139 -9.71 -10.42 -12.03
C TYR A 139 -9.01 -11.72 -12.44
N LEU A 140 -9.77 -12.69 -12.98
CA LEU A 140 -9.20 -13.94 -13.48
C LEU A 140 -8.21 -13.69 -14.62
N MET A 141 -8.52 -12.76 -15.53
CA MET A 141 -7.62 -12.40 -16.63
C MET A 141 -6.32 -11.76 -16.12
N ALA A 142 -6.42 -10.84 -15.16
CA ALA A 142 -5.25 -10.24 -14.52
C ALA A 142 -4.37 -11.27 -13.78
N GLN A 143 -4.99 -12.26 -13.14
CA GLN A 143 -4.25 -13.29 -12.40
C GLN A 143 -3.68 -14.37 -13.31
N ALA A 144 -4.36 -14.73 -14.39
CA ALA A 144 -3.83 -15.61 -15.42
C ALA A 144 -2.61 -14.99 -16.10
N ALA A 145 -2.66 -13.69 -16.43
CA ALA A 145 -1.50 -12.94 -16.90
C ALA A 145 -0.41 -12.87 -15.82
N GLY A 146 -0.78 -12.71 -14.55
CA GLY A 146 0.08 -12.83 -13.38
C GLY A 146 0.88 -14.13 -13.33
N MET A 147 0.20 -15.28 -13.42
CA MET A 147 0.80 -16.62 -13.44
C MET A 147 1.68 -16.84 -14.66
N ALA A 148 1.19 -16.49 -15.83
CA ALA A 148 1.93 -16.63 -17.08
C ALA A 148 3.27 -15.87 -17.00
N CYS A 149 3.29 -14.70 -16.35
CA CYS A 149 4.52 -13.94 -16.18
C CYS A 149 5.41 -14.44 -15.03
N ALA A 150 4.81 -14.97 -13.95
CA ALA A 150 5.54 -15.56 -12.83
C ALA A 150 6.31 -16.83 -13.24
N GLY A 151 5.72 -17.67 -14.10
CA GLY A 151 6.40 -18.84 -14.69
C GLY A 151 7.59 -18.48 -15.58
N TRP A 152 7.66 -17.24 -16.07
CA TRP A 152 8.74 -16.74 -16.92
C TRP A 152 9.74 -15.86 -16.14
N GLY A 153 9.58 -15.72 -14.82
CA GLY A 153 10.44 -14.86 -14.00
C GLY A 153 10.32 -13.37 -14.35
N VAL A 154 9.26 -12.95 -15.06
CA VAL A 154 9.12 -11.57 -15.56
C VAL A 154 8.20 -10.75 -14.65
N PRO A 155 8.58 -9.51 -14.29
CA PRO A 155 7.77 -8.59 -13.49
C PRO A 155 6.42 -8.16 -14.11
N LEU A 156 6.10 -8.57 -15.34
CA LEU A 156 4.82 -8.31 -16.00
C LEU A 156 3.60 -8.82 -15.21
N GLY A 157 3.80 -9.83 -14.35
CA GLY A 157 2.74 -10.29 -13.47
C GLY A 157 2.30 -9.22 -12.46
N ALA A 158 3.20 -8.31 -12.07
CA ALA A 158 2.88 -7.16 -11.21
C ALA A 158 1.94 -6.18 -11.90
N LEU A 159 2.09 -6.02 -13.21
CA LEU A 159 1.35 -5.07 -14.02
C LEU A 159 -0.11 -5.52 -14.21
N ALA A 160 -0.31 -6.80 -14.52
CA ALA A 160 -1.65 -7.38 -14.58
C ALA A 160 -2.35 -7.34 -13.20
N ARG A 161 -1.60 -7.55 -12.12
CA ARG A 161 -2.04 -7.46 -10.71
C ARG A 161 -2.50 -6.09 -10.24
N SER A 162 -2.32 -5.00 -10.98
CA SER A 162 -2.75 -3.66 -10.53
C SER A 162 -3.98 -3.13 -11.25
N VAL A 163 -4.34 -3.69 -12.43
CA VAL A 163 -5.44 -3.19 -13.27
C VAL A 163 -6.81 -3.73 -12.82
N ALA A 164 -6.92 -5.01 -12.47
CA ALA A 164 -8.23 -5.62 -12.16
C ALA A 164 -8.79 -5.30 -10.76
N TRP A 165 -7.93 -4.81 -9.86
CA TRP A 165 -8.20 -4.72 -8.42
C TRP A 165 -8.95 -3.45 -8.03
N THR A 166 -9.08 -2.53 -8.97
CA THR A 166 -9.40 -1.12 -8.69
C THR A 166 -10.89 -0.84 -8.78
N THR A 167 -11.68 -1.84 -9.16
CA THR A 167 -13.10 -1.67 -9.41
C THR A 167 -13.97 -1.88 -8.17
N ARG A 168 -13.48 -2.52 -7.08
CA ARG A 168 -14.38 -2.91 -5.97
C ARG A 168 -13.90 -2.74 -4.52
N ALA A 169 -12.66 -2.36 -4.21
CA ALA A 169 -12.33 -1.93 -2.85
C ALA A 169 -11.01 -1.14 -2.74
N PRO A 170 -10.90 -0.18 -1.80
CA PRO A 170 -9.62 0.39 -1.38
C PRO A 170 -8.73 -0.67 -0.68
N MET A 171 -9.34 -1.74 -0.14
CA MET A 171 -8.62 -2.93 0.32
C MET A 171 -7.91 -3.68 -0.81
N ALA A 172 -8.44 -3.66 -2.03
CA ALA A 172 -7.85 -4.37 -3.16
C ALA A 172 -6.58 -3.68 -3.67
N VAL A 173 -6.46 -2.36 -3.51
CA VAL A 173 -5.21 -1.61 -3.73
C VAL A 173 -4.14 -2.03 -2.71
N LEU A 174 -4.54 -2.19 -1.45
CA LEU A 174 -3.68 -2.69 -0.37
C LEU A 174 -3.18 -4.12 -0.66
N VAL A 175 -4.07 -5.01 -1.12
CA VAL A 175 -3.72 -6.38 -1.50
C VAL A 175 -2.82 -6.41 -2.73
N ALA A 176 -3.07 -5.54 -3.72
CA ALA A 176 -2.24 -5.43 -4.92
C ALA A 176 -0.81 -4.98 -4.60
N VAL A 177 -0.61 -4.14 -3.57
CA VAL A 177 0.73 -3.71 -3.15
C VAL A 177 1.40 -4.74 -2.23
N THR A 178 0.65 -5.45 -1.38
CA THR A 178 1.22 -6.52 -0.53
C THR A 178 1.53 -7.82 -1.29
N ALA A 179 0.93 -8.04 -2.47
CA ALA A 179 1.12 -9.25 -3.27
C ALA A 179 2.31 -9.17 -4.25
N VAL A 180 3.16 -8.15 -4.13
CA VAL A 180 4.33 -7.98 -4.99
C VAL A 180 5.62 -8.13 -4.17
N PRO A 181 6.07 -9.35 -3.88
CA PRO A 181 7.46 -9.57 -3.54
C PRO A 181 8.27 -9.46 -4.85
N VAL A 182 8.53 -8.24 -5.35
CA VAL A 182 9.53 -8.12 -6.43
C VAL A 182 10.90 -8.30 -5.80
N HIS A 183 11.54 -9.36 -6.25
CA HIS A 183 12.83 -9.83 -5.80
C HIS A 183 13.89 -8.76 -6.08
N ALA A 184 14.89 -8.67 -5.18
CA ALA A 184 16.05 -7.78 -5.29
C ALA A 184 17.01 -8.13 -6.46
N THR A 185 16.54 -8.89 -7.45
CA THR A 185 17.32 -9.24 -8.64
C THR A 185 17.29 -8.06 -9.59
N ALA A 186 18.47 -7.56 -9.96
CA ALA A 186 18.60 -6.51 -10.97
C ALA A 186 17.86 -6.92 -12.24
N LEU A 187 16.78 -6.21 -12.56
CA LEU A 187 16.03 -6.44 -13.78
C LEU A 187 16.88 -5.97 -14.97
N PRO A 188 16.88 -6.70 -16.10
CA PRO A 188 17.61 -6.28 -17.28
C PRO A 188 17.11 -4.91 -17.76
N THR A 189 18.01 -4.08 -18.26
CA THR A 189 17.73 -2.73 -18.76
C THR A 189 16.46 -2.61 -19.63
N PRO A 190 16.19 -3.48 -20.63
CA PRO A 190 14.97 -3.39 -21.42
C PRO A 190 13.68 -3.54 -20.62
N VAL A 191 13.71 -4.30 -19.53
CA VAL A 191 12.53 -4.46 -18.65
C VAL A 191 12.34 -3.20 -17.79
N ARG A 192 13.43 -2.59 -17.32
CA ARG A 192 13.37 -1.33 -16.57
C ARG A 192 12.86 -0.17 -17.45
N THR A 193 13.28 -0.09 -18.71
CA THR A 193 12.78 0.94 -19.63
C THR A 193 11.32 0.74 -19.98
N ALA A 194 10.88 -0.51 -20.21
CA ALA A 194 9.46 -0.83 -20.38
C ALA A 194 8.63 -0.47 -19.13
N ALA A 195 9.15 -0.75 -17.93
CA ALA A 195 8.51 -0.37 -16.68
C ALA A 195 8.40 1.16 -16.52
N ALA A 196 9.42 1.92 -16.93
CA ALA A 196 9.40 3.38 -16.93
C ALA A 196 8.34 3.95 -17.90
N ALA A 197 8.27 3.41 -19.12
CA ALA A 197 7.23 3.78 -20.08
C ALA A 197 5.83 3.47 -19.56
N PHE A 198 5.64 2.29 -18.96
CA PHE A 198 4.40 1.92 -18.31
C PHE A 198 4.04 2.88 -17.16
N ALA A 199 5.01 3.25 -16.32
CA ALA A 199 4.80 4.19 -15.24
C ALA A 199 4.24 5.52 -15.75
N ALA A 200 4.81 6.05 -16.84
CA ALA A 200 4.37 7.29 -17.46
C ALA A 200 2.96 7.19 -18.06
N VAL A 201 2.66 6.11 -18.79
CA VAL A 201 1.32 5.88 -19.37
C VAL A 201 0.26 5.73 -18.26
N ALA A 202 0.56 4.98 -17.20
CA ALA A 202 -0.34 4.80 -16.07
C ALA A 202 -0.56 6.11 -15.29
N ALA A 203 0.47 6.95 -15.15
CA ALA A 203 0.35 8.28 -14.56
C ALA A 203 -0.57 9.19 -15.39
N ALA A 204 -0.39 9.20 -16.72
CA ALA A 204 -1.25 9.94 -17.64
C ALA A 204 -2.70 9.44 -17.58
N TYR A 205 -2.90 8.12 -17.52
CA TYR A 205 -4.22 7.52 -17.31
C TYR A 205 -4.85 8.01 -16.02
N ALA A 206 -4.12 7.98 -14.90
CA ALA A 206 -4.58 8.45 -13.59
C ALA A 206 -5.01 9.93 -13.63
N LEU A 207 -4.21 10.78 -14.28
CA LEU A 207 -4.50 12.20 -14.45
C LEU A 207 -5.78 12.43 -15.26
N ALA A 208 -6.05 11.60 -16.27
CA ALA A 208 -7.27 11.71 -17.09
C ALA A 208 -8.54 11.26 -16.36
N GLN A 209 -8.43 10.52 -15.25
CA GLN A 209 -9.59 10.02 -14.52
C GLN A 209 -10.28 11.10 -13.69
N VAL A 210 -11.59 10.89 -13.51
CA VAL A 210 -12.47 11.73 -12.71
C VAL A 210 -12.99 10.99 -11.49
N ASP A 211 -13.23 9.69 -11.62
CA ASP A 211 -13.58 8.81 -10.50
C ASP A 211 -12.34 8.56 -9.62
N VAL A 212 -12.45 8.84 -8.32
CA VAL A 212 -11.30 8.74 -7.40
C VAL A 212 -10.71 7.34 -7.34
N ARG A 213 -11.53 6.28 -7.49
CA ARG A 213 -11.07 4.89 -7.45
C ARG A 213 -10.19 4.60 -8.64
N ARG A 214 -10.56 5.11 -9.82
CA ARG A 214 -9.77 4.99 -11.05
C ARG A 214 -8.52 5.87 -11.03
N VAL A 215 -8.57 7.01 -10.35
CA VAL A 215 -7.37 7.83 -10.10
C VAL A 215 -6.37 7.05 -9.25
N LEU A 216 -6.81 6.50 -8.12
CA LEU A 216 -5.96 5.67 -7.25
C LEU A 216 -5.44 4.41 -7.97
N ALA A 217 -6.26 3.83 -8.85
CA ALA A 217 -5.87 2.75 -9.73
C ALA A 217 -4.65 3.08 -10.59
N GLY A 218 -4.78 4.15 -11.38
CA GLY A 218 -3.73 4.61 -12.28
C GLY A 218 -2.47 5.02 -11.53
N LEU A 219 -2.63 5.65 -10.37
CA LEU A 219 -1.52 6.02 -9.50
C LEU A 219 -0.80 4.78 -8.96
N ALA A 220 -1.52 3.80 -8.41
CA ALA A 220 -0.92 2.55 -7.94
C ALA A 220 -0.25 1.77 -9.09
N LEU A 221 -0.84 1.76 -10.29
CA LEU A 221 -0.23 1.20 -11.50
C LEU A 221 1.09 1.89 -11.83
N SER A 222 1.10 3.23 -11.87
CA SER A 222 2.30 4.01 -12.16
C SER A 222 3.42 3.71 -11.18
N LEU A 223 3.09 3.69 -9.90
CA LEU A 223 4.02 3.44 -8.80
C LEU A 223 4.57 2.00 -8.81
N ASN A 224 3.83 1.02 -9.30
CA ASN A 224 4.40 -0.31 -9.58
C ASN A 224 5.49 -0.25 -10.65
N GLY A 225 5.36 0.62 -11.66
CA GLY A 225 6.44 0.86 -12.62
C GLY A 225 7.71 1.40 -11.96
N PHE A 226 7.60 2.24 -10.93
CA PHE A 226 8.75 2.67 -10.11
C PHE A 226 9.38 1.50 -9.33
N LEU A 227 8.57 0.61 -8.74
CA LEU A 227 9.08 -0.60 -8.08
C LEU A 227 9.90 -1.45 -9.04
N LEU A 228 9.38 -1.67 -10.24
CA LEU A 228 10.06 -2.42 -11.30
C LEU A 228 11.29 -1.70 -11.84
N ALA A 229 11.37 -0.38 -11.69
CA ALA A 229 12.57 0.40 -12.01
C ALA A 229 13.64 0.35 -10.90
N GLY A 230 13.31 -0.21 -9.72
CA GLY A 230 14.23 -0.40 -8.59
C GLY A 230 13.94 0.44 -7.34
N VAL A 231 12.80 1.14 -7.28
CA VAL A 231 12.42 1.91 -6.08
C VAL A 231 12.04 0.98 -4.93
N ALA A 232 12.48 1.32 -3.71
CA ALA A 232 12.16 0.56 -2.51
C ALA A 232 10.65 0.51 -2.24
N TRP A 233 10.13 -0.68 -1.95
CA TRP A 233 8.69 -0.92 -1.91
C TRP A 233 8.02 -0.57 -0.59
N GLN A 234 8.76 -0.52 0.53
CA GLN A 234 8.21 -0.32 1.87
C GLN A 234 7.51 1.03 2.00
N ALA A 235 8.21 2.09 1.60
CA ALA A 235 7.69 3.45 1.59
C ALA A 235 6.41 3.56 0.76
N LEU A 236 6.48 2.99 -0.44
CA LEU A 236 5.38 2.98 -1.38
C LEU A 236 4.18 2.21 -0.85
N ALA A 237 4.41 1.07 -0.21
CA ALA A 237 3.37 0.26 0.39
C ALA A 237 2.62 1.02 1.48
N ILE A 238 3.34 1.67 2.40
CA ILE A 238 2.72 2.48 3.45
C ILE A 238 1.96 3.66 2.85
N ALA A 239 2.58 4.37 1.90
CA ALA A 239 2.00 5.55 1.26
C ALA A 239 0.73 5.22 0.48
N VAL A 240 0.77 4.21 -0.41
CA VAL A 240 -0.39 3.80 -1.21
C VAL A 240 -1.49 3.21 -0.32
N SER A 241 -1.13 2.43 0.71
CA SER A 241 -2.12 1.91 1.68
C SER A 241 -2.80 3.03 2.44
N GLY A 242 -2.04 4.00 2.92
CA GLY A 242 -2.56 5.17 3.62
C GLY A 242 -3.45 6.02 2.73
N LEU A 243 -3.05 6.24 1.47
CA LEU A 243 -3.83 6.99 0.48
C LEU A 243 -5.14 6.27 0.13
N ALA A 244 -5.08 4.95 -0.09
CA ALA A 244 -6.26 4.14 -0.38
C ALA A 244 -7.22 4.11 0.80
N MET A 245 -6.72 3.93 2.03
CA MET A 245 -7.53 3.87 3.23
C MET A 245 -8.10 5.22 3.65
N THR A 246 -7.37 6.32 3.49
CA THR A 246 -7.92 7.67 3.72
C THR A 246 -9.03 7.98 2.73
N THR A 247 -8.85 7.62 1.46
CA THR A 247 -9.89 7.76 0.43
C THR A 247 -11.10 6.86 0.72
N ALA A 248 -10.88 5.61 1.15
CA ALA A 248 -11.93 4.70 1.60
C ALA A 248 -12.80 5.30 2.69
N ALA A 249 -12.12 5.86 3.70
CA ALA A 249 -12.74 6.42 4.86
C ALA A 249 -13.53 7.69 4.48
N LEU A 250 -13.04 8.47 3.50
CA LEU A 250 -13.76 9.60 2.94
C LEU A 250 -15.00 9.15 2.16
N GLU A 251 -14.87 8.13 1.32
CA GLU A 251 -15.97 7.58 0.53
C GLU A 251 -17.07 6.98 1.42
N ALA A 252 -16.69 6.31 2.51
CA ALA A 252 -17.65 5.80 3.50
C ALA A 252 -18.47 6.91 4.19
N ARG A 253 -17.94 8.14 4.24
CA ARG A 253 -18.61 9.30 4.84
C ARG A 253 -19.43 10.11 3.82
N ARG A 254 -18.95 10.18 2.57
CA ARG A 254 -19.53 11.01 1.50
C ARG A 254 -20.35 10.25 0.46
N GLY A 255 -20.27 8.93 0.46
CA GLY A 255 -20.65 8.13 -0.69
C GLY A 255 -19.64 8.27 -1.83
N GLY A 256 -20.09 7.97 -3.06
CA GLY A 256 -19.24 7.96 -4.25
C GLY A 256 -18.50 9.29 -4.48
N LEU A 257 -17.18 9.21 -4.63
CA LEU A 257 -16.32 10.38 -4.79
C LEU A 257 -16.00 10.63 -6.28
N SER A 258 -16.22 11.87 -6.72
CA SER A 258 -15.89 12.34 -8.07
C SER A 258 -15.05 13.60 -8.00
N LEU A 259 -14.04 13.70 -8.86
CA LEU A 259 -13.19 14.89 -9.02
C LEU A 259 -13.77 15.89 -10.04
N ALA A 260 -14.92 15.60 -10.66
CA ALA A 260 -15.57 16.48 -11.63
C ALA A 260 -15.96 17.81 -10.98
N ILE A 261 -16.51 17.71 -9.78
CA ILE A 261 -17.07 18.81 -9.00
C ILE A 261 -16.26 18.89 -7.70
N PRO A 262 -15.74 20.07 -7.32
CA PRO A 262 -15.08 20.24 -6.02
C PRO A 262 -16.09 19.98 -4.90
N ASN A 263 -15.81 18.99 -4.05
CA ASN A 263 -16.71 18.52 -2.98
C ASN A 263 -16.03 18.67 -1.59
N GLY A 264 -15.25 19.74 -1.42
CA GLY A 264 -14.37 19.92 -0.28
C GLY A 264 -15.03 20.45 0.99
N SER A 265 -14.61 19.87 2.12
CA SER A 265 -14.86 20.37 3.46
C SER A 265 -13.59 20.21 4.31
N LEU A 266 -12.56 21.00 3.99
CA LEU A 266 -11.30 21.03 4.76
C LEU A 266 -11.56 21.39 6.24
N THR A 267 -12.59 22.20 6.50
CA THR A 267 -12.98 22.62 7.85
C THR A 267 -13.57 21.48 8.68
N GLU A 268 -14.30 20.54 8.08
CA GLU A 268 -14.94 19.44 8.82
C GLU A 268 -14.03 18.21 8.93
N THR A 269 -13.15 17.98 7.95
CA THR A 269 -12.27 16.79 7.89
C THR A 269 -10.77 17.12 7.78
N PRO A 270 -10.23 18.04 8.59
CA PRO A 270 -8.86 18.54 8.42
C PRO A 270 -7.80 17.46 8.60
N ARG A 271 -7.98 16.52 9.54
CA ARG A 271 -6.97 15.46 9.75
C ARG A 271 -6.99 14.44 8.61
N LEU A 272 -8.17 14.12 8.08
CA LEU A 272 -8.28 13.25 6.92
C LEU A 272 -7.61 13.88 5.69
N ALA A 273 -7.78 15.20 5.49
CA ALA A 273 -7.10 15.96 4.44
C ALA A 273 -5.57 15.90 4.59
N VAL A 274 -5.05 16.16 5.80
CA VAL A 274 -3.60 16.08 6.09
C VAL A 274 -3.10 14.66 5.85
N ALA A 275 -3.83 13.64 6.30
CA ALA A 275 -3.47 12.24 6.08
C ALA A 275 -3.37 11.91 4.59
N PHE A 276 -4.39 12.28 3.80
CA PHE A 276 -4.39 12.08 2.35
C PHE A 276 -3.18 12.76 1.71
N LEU A 277 -2.89 14.02 2.10
CA LEU A 277 -1.77 14.77 1.54
C LEU A 277 -0.42 14.15 1.90
N VAL A 278 -0.19 13.78 3.16
CA VAL A 278 1.06 13.13 3.60
C VAL A 278 1.30 11.83 2.86
N PHE A 279 0.28 10.97 2.76
CA PHE A 279 0.41 9.69 2.05
C PHE A 279 0.57 9.88 0.55
N GLY A 280 -0.15 10.84 -0.05
CA GLY A 280 -0.01 11.17 -1.46
C GLY A 280 1.37 11.72 -1.81
N LEU A 281 1.90 12.63 -0.99
CA LEU A 281 3.25 13.18 -1.14
C LEU A 281 4.33 12.12 -0.92
N ALA A 282 4.15 11.22 0.05
CA ALA A 282 5.07 10.09 0.24
C ALA A 282 5.07 9.15 -0.97
N ALA A 283 3.89 8.89 -1.55
CA ALA A 283 3.75 8.01 -2.71
C ALA A 283 4.51 8.52 -3.94
N VAL A 284 4.64 9.84 -4.09
CA VAL A 284 5.37 10.48 -5.21
C VAL A 284 6.81 10.84 -4.86
N GLY A 285 7.29 10.48 -3.68
CA GLY A 285 8.66 10.74 -3.24
C GLY A 285 8.93 12.20 -2.89
N PHE A 286 8.13 12.83 -2.03
CA PHE A 286 8.41 14.18 -1.53
C PHE A 286 9.64 14.18 -0.58
N PRO A 287 10.58 15.17 -0.67
CA PRO A 287 11.89 15.12 0.00
C PRO A 287 11.94 14.77 1.50
N PRO A 288 11.09 15.32 2.38
CA PRO A 288 11.11 14.99 3.81
C PRO A 288 10.43 13.66 4.16
N LEU A 289 10.08 12.82 3.18
CA LEU A 289 9.37 11.56 3.39
C LEU A 289 10.18 10.35 2.90
N LEU A 290 10.01 9.24 3.61
CA LEU A 290 10.58 7.95 3.28
C LEU A 290 10.16 7.59 1.85
N GLY A 291 11.13 7.20 1.03
CA GLY A 291 10.93 6.91 -0.39
C GLY A 291 11.49 7.97 -1.33
N PHE A 292 11.76 9.20 -0.86
CA PHE A 292 12.36 10.25 -1.70
C PHE A 292 13.64 9.79 -2.39
N ALA A 293 14.63 9.29 -1.64
CA ALA A 293 15.92 8.88 -2.22
C ALA A 293 15.76 7.84 -3.34
N GLY A 294 14.86 6.87 -3.16
CA GLY A 294 14.56 5.86 -4.16
C GLY A 294 13.91 6.44 -5.42
N VAL A 295 12.91 7.32 -5.25
CA VAL A 295 12.26 8.00 -6.38
C VAL A 295 13.22 8.95 -7.08
N HIS A 296 14.01 9.72 -6.32
CA HIS A 296 15.00 10.65 -6.84
C HIS A 296 16.03 9.94 -7.72
N HIS A 297 16.61 8.84 -7.23
CA HIS A 297 17.52 8.03 -8.02
C HIS A 297 16.84 7.45 -9.27
N ALA A 298 15.56 7.07 -9.18
CA ALA A 298 14.80 6.55 -10.32
C ALA A 298 14.53 7.61 -11.40
N ILE A 299 14.24 8.86 -11.03
CA ILE A 299 14.01 9.94 -12.01
C ILE A 299 15.31 10.37 -12.72
N GLU A 300 16.47 10.25 -12.07
CA GLU A 300 17.78 10.47 -12.69
C GLU A 300 18.11 9.40 -13.74
N ALA A 301 17.61 8.17 -13.54
CA ALA A 301 17.87 7.05 -14.45
C ALA A 301 17.16 7.20 -15.81
N THR A 302 16.01 7.88 -15.87
CA THR A 302 15.29 8.07 -17.15
C THR A 302 14.26 9.21 -17.07
N PRO A 303 14.16 10.05 -18.13
CA PRO A 303 13.19 11.14 -18.18
C PRO A 303 11.72 10.66 -18.13
N LEU A 304 11.45 9.41 -18.51
CA LEU A 304 10.10 8.83 -18.41
C LEU A 304 9.64 8.71 -16.96
N LEU A 305 10.54 8.35 -16.03
CA LEU A 305 10.21 8.28 -14.60
C LEU A 305 10.11 9.68 -14.00
N ALA A 306 10.93 10.63 -14.45
CA ALA A 306 10.76 12.04 -14.07
C ALA A 306 9.38 12.57 -14.46
N LEU A 307 8.95 12.31 -15.70
CA LEU A 307 7.61 12.65 -16.17
C LEU A 307 6.51 11.95 -15.36
N ALA A 308 6.64 10.64 -15.12
CA ALA A 308 5.69 9.88 -14.33
C ALA A 308 5.56 10.43 -12.89
N ALA A 309 6.67 10.77 -12.24
CA ALA A 309 6.69 11.34 -10.90
C ALA A 309 5.98 12.70 -10.86
N ALA A 310 6.28 13.58 -11.83
CA ALA A 310 5.65 14.88 -11.95
C ALA A 310 4.13 14.76 -12.16
N VAL A 311 3.70 13.89 -13.08
CA VAL A 311 2.28 13.65 -13.37
C VAL A 311 1.57 13.03 -12.18
N ASN A 312 2.20 12.10 -11.46
CA ASN A 312 1.64 11.54 -10.22
C ASN A 312 1.48 12.62 -9.15
N GLY A 313 2.47 13.51 -8.97
CA GLY A 313 2.39 14.63 -8.04
C GLY A 313 1.24 15.58 -8.36
N ILE A 314 1.08 15.96 -9.63
CA ILE A 314 -0.05 16.76 -10.11
C ILE A 314 -1.38 16.03 -9.83
N THR A 315 -1.43 14.73 -10.08
CA THR A 315 -2.63 13.91 -9.85
C THR A 315 -3.03 13.89 -8.38
N VAL A 316 -2.07 13.71 -7.47
CA VAL A 316 -2.29 13.76 -6.01
C VAL A 316 -2.80 15.13 -5.58
N LEU A 317 -2.14 16.21 -6.00
CA LEU A 317 -2.53 17.58 -5.62
C LEU A 317 -3.90 17.95 -6.20
N ARG A 318 -4.20 17.56 -7.44
CA ARG A 318 -5.52 17.73 -8.05
C ARG A 318 -6.59 16.99 -7.25
N ALA A 319 -6.35 15.74 -6.89
CA ALA A 319 -7.27 14.96 -6.07
C ALA A 319 -7.48 15.61 -4.70
N PHE A 320 -6.40 16.04 -4.04
CA PHE A 320 -6.48 16.76 -2.77
C PHE A 320 -7.33 18.04 -2.87
N LEU A 321 -7.05 18.90 -3.84
CA LEU A 321 -7.78 20.16 -4.02
C LEU A 321 -9.25 19.94 -4.39
N ARG A 322 -9.58 18.89 -5.15
CA ARG A 322 -10.96 18.57 -5.53
C ARG A 322 -11.75 17.87 -4.42
N LEU A 323 -11.09 17.06 -3.60
CA LEU A 323 -11.71 16.32 -2.50
C LEU A 323 -11.82 17.17 -1.23
N PHE A 324 -10.89 18.07 -0.95
CA PHE A 324 -10.87 18.85 0.30
C PHE A 324 -11.04 20.35 0.09
N GLY A 325 -10.71 20.86 -1.09
CA GLY A 325 -10.99 22.24 -1.49
C GLY A 325 -12.38 22.41 -2.12
N GLY A 326 -12.95 23.60 -1.97
CA GLY A 326 -14.27 23.94 -2.51
C GLY A 326 -15.19 24.59 -1.49
N VAL A 327 -16.44 24.82 -1.90
CA VAL A 327 -17.48 25.42 -1.06
C VAL A 327 -18.11 24.34 -0.18
N VAL A 328 -18.16 24.62 1.13
CA VAL A 328 -18.65 23.72 2.17
C VAL A 328 -20.12 23.38 1.93
N HIS A 329 -20.40 22.11 1.65
CA HIS A 329 -21.74 21.54 1.82
C HIS A 329 -21.73 20.82 3.18
N ARG A 330 -22.36 21.42 4.20
CA ARG A 330 -22.42 20.82 5.54
C ARG A 330 -23.23 19.52 5.48
N THR A 331 -22.54 18.40 5.40
CA THR A 331 -23.11 17.04 5.39
C THR A 331 -23.03 16.39 6.77
N GLY A 332 -22.40 17.05 7.75
CA GLY A 332 -22.22 16.50 9.11
C GLY A 332 -21.13 15.44 9.20
N GLU A 333 -20.18 15.45 8.26
CA GLU A 333 -19.07 14.50 8.22
C GLU A 333 -18.21 14.58 9.48
N HIS A 334 -17.99 13.43 10.10
CA HIS A 334 -16.99 13.33 11.16
C HIS A 334 -15.59 13.16 10.57
N ASP A 335 -14.61 13.84 11.14
CA ASP A 335 -13.18 13.63 10.87
C ASP A 335 -12.71 12.20 11.30
N LEU A 336 -11.40 11.96 11.34
CA LEU A 336 -10.82 10.70 11.79
C LEU A 336 -11.23 10.34 13.23
N THR A 337 -11.75 9.12 13.39
CA THR A 337 -12.03 8.54 14.72
C THR A 337 -10.72 8.35 15.52
N ARG A 338 -10.80 8.12 16.84
CA ARG A 338 -9.61 7.96 17.69
C ARG A 338 -8.66 6.86 17.17
N MET A 339 -9.23 5.74 16.74
CA MET A 339 -8.46 4.60 16.25
C MET A 339 -7.88 4.85 14.85
N GLU A 340 -8.62 5.50 13.95
CA GLU A 340 -8.12 5.90 12.63
C GLU A 340 -6.97 6.91 12.75
N ARG A 341 -7.12 7.89 13.64
CA ARG A 341 -6.08 8.88 13.94
C ARG A 341 -4.81 8.22 14.45
N TYR A 342 -4.94 7.25 15.37
CA TYR A 342 -3.81 6.49 15.86
C TYR A 342 -3.08 5.75 14.74
N ALA A 343 -3.79 5.02 13.87
CA ALA A 343 -3.17 4.31 12.75
C ALA A 343 -2.50 5.26 11.74
N VAL A 344 -3.18 6.35 11.38
CA VAL A 344 -2.64 7.38 10.47
C VAL A 344 -1.38 8.03 11.05
N THR A 345 -1.39 8.38 12.34
CA THR A 345 -0.24 9.02 12.99
C THR A 345 0.97 8.10 13.05
N ILE A 346 0.79 6.81 13.35
CA ILE A 346 1.88 5.83 13.29
C ILE A 346 2.43 5.69 11.88
N ALA A 347 1.56 5.56 10.88
CA ALA A 347 2.01 5.41 9.50
C ALA A 347 2.73 6.67 8.98
N ALA A 348 2.19 7.86 9.27
CA ALA A 348 2.82 9.13 8.92
C ALA A 348 4.16 9.32 9.65
N ALA A 349 4.21 9.01 10.95
CA ALA A 349 5.46 9.04 11.71
C ALA A 349 6.49 8.05 11.16
N THR A 350 6.07 6.87 10.70
CA THR A 350 6.97 5.90 10.05
C THR A 350 7.55 6.45 8.75
N LEU A 351 6.73 7.15 7.95
CA LEU A 351 7.18 7.80 6.71
C LEU A 351 8.12 8.98 6.98
N VAL A 352 7.92 9.74 8.07
CA VAL A 352 8.81 10.86 8.40
C VAL A 352 10.09 10.38 9.08
N ALA A 353 9.98 9.54 10.12
CA ALA A 353 11.12 9.05 10.88
C ALA A 353 12.02 8.13 10.05
N GLY A 354 11.45 7.42 9.07
CA GLY A 354 12.23 6.59 8.15
C GLY A 354 13.24 7.37 7.29
N VAL A 355 13.13 8.70 7.21
CA VAL A 355 14.14 9.56 6.54
C VAL A 355 15.37 9.79 7.44
N LEU A 356 15.22 9.66 8.75
CA LEU A 356 16.29 9.91 9.73
C LEU A 356 17.20 8.70 9.94
N VAL A 357 16.86 7.54 9.37
CA VAL A 357 17.58 6.26 9.49
C VAL A 357 18.27 5.94 8.18
#